data_AF-A0A5C7DVJ5-F1
#
_entry.id   AF-A0A5C7DVJ5-F1
#
_cell.length_a   1.000
_cell.length_b   1.000
_cell.length_c   1.000
_cell.angle_alpha   90.00
_cell.angle_beta   90.00
_cell.angle_gamma   90.00
#
_symmetry.space_group_name_H-M   'P 1'
#
loop_
_entity.id
_entity.type
_entity.pdbx_description
1 polymer ?
#
loop_
_entity_poly.entity_id
_entity_poly.type
_entity_poly.pdbx_seq_one_letter_code
_entity_poly.pdbx_strand_id
1 'polypeptide(L)'
;MKHKLGILLAATKNSSFTIGTLLINIMDVMSKKVDVFYILHDGFSLNDQNIMQKIVKNKKIKFIPFTQENFLATLGKNQNDINNLFFLKRWTHMAFARFEAFKFLDECESIIYLDFDVLLLKSIDELSKLRTKKYHFGARLGKTLLQATLPLEKKHNNKCVYQTGILVFNDLIPNPLECYQFIYNYLSQDIKNWQDQGIFSLMVYENHFKVKDLKDKYTGSTHYLTNLTQNASIVHASGVNSRFWNSKFCNQTWPKWQEYYEKWLKLGGSKYIGSFHKDNKQSIQRTRYHLSYKLGYAFIECTKNKKKIPFLPFTLLKIYYKHTKLAKQYQKDLKTKPYLKLPPLSSYDDYKSEGIKNQNTYSYKIGQALIKAQKNWYGGGYIQFIKELRHFAKEYKNKQK
;
A
#
# COMPACT_ATOMS: atom_id res chain seq x y z
N MET A 1 6.08 -9.64 -31.80
CA MET A 1 4.86 -9.04 -31.25
C MET A 1 5.02 -8.91 -29.75
N LYS A 2 4.80 -7.74 -29.14
CA LYS A 2 4.96 -7.55 -27.69
C LYS A 2 3.87 -8.29 -26.92
N HIS A 3 4.18 -8.75 -25.72
CA HIS A 3 3.19 -9.14 -24.72
C HIS A 3 2.31 -7.94 -24.36
N LYS A 4 1.00 -8.12 -24.15
CA LYS A 4 0.09 -7.00 -23.82
C LYS A 4 0.16 -6.65 -22.34
N LEU A 5 0.18 -7.65 -21.47
CA LEU A 5 0.25 -7.46 -20.03
C LEU A 5 1.24 -8.44 -19.37
N GLY A 6 2.28 -7.86 -18.76
CA GLY A 6 3.23 -8.56 -17.91
C GLY A 6 2.97 -8.29 -16.42
N ILE A 7 3.28 -9.27 -15.59
CA ILE A 7 3.39 -9.08 -14.13
C ILE A 7 4.85 -9.24 -13.72
N LEU A 8 5.38 -8.27 -12.99
CA LEU A 8 6.71 -8.34 -12.39
C LEU A 8 6.59 -8.53 -10.89
N LEU A 9 7.23 -9.56 -10.37
CA LEU A 9 7.29 -9.91 -8.95
C LEU A 9 8.75 -9.99 -8.53
N ALA A 10 9.05 -9.52 -7.32
CA ALA A 10 10.41 -9.54 -6.80
C ALA A 10 10.41 -9.93 -5.33
N ALA A 11 11.23 -10.91 -4.96
CA ALA A 11 11.41 -11.27 -3.55
C ALA A 11 12.75 -11.98 -3.29
N THR A 12 13.21 -11.90 -2.04
CA THR A 12 14.39 -12.64 -1.59
C THR A 12 14.08 -14.14 -1.45
N LYS A 13 15.11 -14.98 -1.40
CA LYS A 13 15.06 -16.44 -1.39
C LYS A 13 14.20 -17.00 -0.26
N ASN A 14 14.16 -16.29 0.86
CA ASN A 14 13.36 -16.64 2.03
C ASN A 14 11.86 -16.36 1.84
N SER A 15 11.47 -15.77 0.70
CA SER A 15 10.11 -15.34 0.40
C SER A 15 9.57 -16.01 -0.88
N SER A 16 10.20 -17.08 -1.40
CA SER A 16 9.69 -17.79 -2.59
C SER A 16 8.26 -18.29 -2.41
N PHE A 17 7.89 -18.73 -1.21
CA PHE A 17 6.52 -19.14 -0.87
C PHE A 17 5.49 -18.04 -1.07
N THR A 18 5.86 -16.77 -0.86
CA THR A 18 4.96 -15.62 -1.05
C THR A 18 4.70 -15.38 -2.53
N ILE A 19 5.74 -15.49 -3.36
CA ILE A 19 5.62 -15.38 -4.82
C ILE A 19 4.80 -16.54 -5.39
N GLY A 20 5.07 -17.77 -4.95
CA GLY A 20 4.30 -18.95 -5.35
C GLY A 20 2.81 -18.81 -5.00
N THR A 21 2.52 -18.38 -3.77
CA THR A 21 1.15 -18.09 -3.31
C THR A 21 0.48 -17.00 -4.14
N LEU A 22 1.20 -15.90 -4.42
CA LEU A 22 0.70 -14.79 -5.21
C LEU A 22 0.47 -15.18 -6.67
N LEU A 23 1.29 -16.04 -7.26
CA LEU A 23 1.06 -16.59 -8.60
C LEU A 23 -0.25 -17.38 -8.66
N ILE A 24 -0.52 -18.24 -7.68
CA ILE A 24 -1.80 -18.98 -7.61
C ILE A 24 -2.96 -17.97 -7.53
N ASN A 25 -2.84 -16.93 -6.69
CA ASN A 25 -3.85 -15.90 -6.55
C ASN A 25 -4.08 -15.12 -7.86
N ILE A 26 -3.02 -14.70 -8.57
CA ILE A 26 -3.13 -14.00 -9.85
C ILE A 26 -3.78 -14.90 -10.90
N MET A 27 -3.39 -16.18 -10.94
CA MET A 27 -3.95 -17.13 -11.90
C MET A 27 -5.45 -17.41 -11.64
N ASP A 28 -5.88 -17.43 -10.38
CA ASP A 28 -7.30 -17.53 -10.02
C ASP A 28 -8.09 -16.28 -10.45
N VAL A 29 -7.53 -15.09 -10.21
CA VAL A 29 -8.25 -13.83 -10.35
C VAL A 29 -8.21 -13.25 -11.76
N MET A 30 -7.12 -13.44 -12.51
CA MET A 30 -6.91 -12.78 -13.81
C MET A 30 -6.02 -13.53 -14.80
N SER A 31 -5.91 -14.88 -14.71
CA SER A 31 -5.07 -15.69 -15.62
C SER A 31 -5.25 -15.42 -17.12
N LYS A 32 -6.49 -15.17 -17.57
CA LYS A 32 -6.81 -14.92 -19.00
C LYS A 32 -6.22 -13.60 -19.53
N LYS A 33 -5.77 -12.71 -18.65
CA LYS A 33 -5.34 -11.34 -18.98
C LYS A 33 -3.84 -11.15 -18.94
N VAL A 34 -3.11 -12.03 -18.26
CA VAL A 34 -1.66 -11.97 -18.14
C VAL A 34 -1.03 -12.79 -19.27
N ASP A 35 0.01 -12.27 -19.91
CA ASP A 35 0.74 -12.96 -20.98
C ASP A 35 2.08 -13.51 -20.47
N VAL A 36 2.75 -12.75 -19.61
CA VAL A 36 4.12 -13.03 -19.15
C VAL A 36 4.32 -12.67 -17.67
N PHE A 37 5.13 -13.47 -16.98
CA PHE A 37 5.60 -13.21 -15.62
C PHE A 37 7.12 -12.99 -15.61
N TYR A 38 7.56 -11.95 -14.90
CA TYR A 38 8.96 -11.64 -14.63
C TYR A 38 9.21 -11.83 -13.13
N ILE A 39 10.01 -12.82 -12.76
CA ILE A 39 10.28 -13.18 -11.37
C ILE A 39 11.73 -12.86 -11.04
N LEU A 40 11.94 -11.77 -10.30
CA LEU A 40 13.25 -11.40 -9.79
C LEU A 40 13.50 -12.03 -8.43
N HIS A 41 14.64 -12.70 -8.31
CA HIS A 41 14.98 -13.41 -7.07
C HIS A 41 16.49 -13.45 -6.83
N ASP A 42 16.89 -13.59 -5.57
CA ASP A 42 18.29 -13.74 -5.16
C ASP A 42 18.67 -15.19 -4.76
N GLY A 43 17.82 -16.18 -5.10
CA GLY A 43 18.16 -17.60 -4.92
C GLY A 43 16.98 -18.53 -4.71
N PHE A 44 15.93 -18.46 -5.54
CA PHE A 44 14.84 -19.43 -5.48
C PHE A 44 15.34 -20.82 -5.88
N SER A 45 14.94 -21.85 -5.13
CA SER A 45 15.29 -23.23 -5.44
C SER A 45 14.73 -23.65 -6.81
N LEU A 46 15.42 -24.57 -7.50
CA LEU A 46 14.93 -25.11 -8.77
C LEU A 46 13.56 -25.77 -8.60
N ASN A 47 13.31 -26.42 -7.45
CA ASN A 47 12.00 -26.98 -7.12
C ASN A 47 10.91 -25.91 -7.09
N ASP A 48 11.12 -24.81 -6.38
CA ASP A 48 10.14 -23.71 -6.33
C ASP A 48 9.90 -23.11 -7.72
N GLN A 49 10.96 -22.91 -8.51
CA GLN A 49 10.84 -22.40 -9.88
C GLN A 49 10.02 -23.34 -10.77
N ASN A 50 10.25 -24.66 -10.69
CA ASN A 50 9.50 -25.67 -11.43
C ASN A 50 8.02 -25.68 -11.02
N ILE A 51 7.71 -25.53 -9.73
CA ILE A 51 6.33 -25.43 -9.25
C ILE A 51 5.66 -24.16 -9.77
N MET A 52 6.35 -23.02 -9.73
CA MET A 52 5.85 -21.76 -10.29
C MET A 52 5.56 -21.87 -11.79
N GLN A 53 6.41 -22.55 -12.57
CA GLN A 53 6.15 -22.84 -13.99
C GLN A 53 4.87 -23.66 -14.18
N LYS A 54 4.66 -24.71 -13.36
CA LYS A 54 3.43 -25.52 -13.39
C LYS A 54 2.19 -24.68 -13.06
N ILE A 55 2.28 -23.77 -12.09
CA ILE A 55 1.16 -22.89 -11.69
C ILE A 55 0.72 -21.98 -12.84
N VAL A 56 1.65 -21.39 -13.57
CA VAL A 56 1.34 -20.45 -14.67
C VAL A 56 0.95 -21.16 -15.97
N LYS A 57 1.01 -22.50 -16.02
CA LYS A 57 0.58 -23.34 -17.14
C LYS A 57 1.29 -22.96 -18.44
N ASN A 58 0.54 -22.53 -19.45
CA ASN A 58 1.03 -22.18 -20.78
C ASN A 58 1.51 -20.72 -20.90
N LYS A 59 1.60 -19.99 -19.79
CA LYS A 59 2.06 -18.60 -19.77
C LYS A 59 3.58 -18.56 -19.76
N LYS A 60 4.17 -17.52 -20.35
CA LYS A 60 5.61 -17.29 -20.29
C LYS A 60 5.99 -16.86 -18.87
N ILE A 61 7.04 -17.44 -18.31
CA ILE A 61 7.61 -17.05 -17.02
C ILE A 61 9.12 -16.98 -17.15
N LYS A 62 9.71 -15.88 -16.71
CA LYS A 62 11.16 -15.65 -16.73
C LYS A 62 11.65 -15.48 -15.30
N PHE A 63 12.60 -16.32 -14.90
CA PHE A 63 13.33 -16.17 -13.64
C PHE A 63 14.60 -15.38 -13.90
N ILE A 64 14.76 -14.25 -13.21
CA ILE A 64 15.83 -13.29 -13.41
C ILE A 64 16.64 -13.20 -12.12
N PRO A 65 17.92 -13.61 -12.13
CA PRO A 65 18.79 -13.47 -10.97
C PRO A 65 18.99 -11.99 -10.61
N PHE A 66 18.64 -11.65 -9.39
CA PHE A 66 18.85 -10.33 -8.78
C PHE A 66 19.47 -10.51 -7.40
N THR A 67 20.68 -11.07 -7.37
CA THR A 67 21.44 -11.27 -6.14
C THR A 67 21.98 -9.93 -5.63
N GLN A 68 22.31 -9.87 -4.33
CA GLN A 68 22.95 -8.69 -3.76
C GLN A 68 24.29 -8.40 -4.45
N GLU A 69 25.03 -9.45 -4.80
CA GLU A 69 26.28 -9.34 -5.56
C GLU A 69 26.07 -8.72 -6.96
N ASN A 70 25.12 -9.23 -7.75
CA ASN A 70 24.81 -8.68 -9.08
C ASN A 70 24.36 -7.22 -9.00
N PHE A 71 23.55 -6.91 -7.99
CA PHE A 71 23.07 -5.56 -7.75
C PHE A 71 24.21 -4.60 -7.38
N LEU A 72 25.12 -5.01 -6.50
CA LEU A 72 26.28 -4.21 -6.12
C LEU A 72 27.28 -4.05 -7.27
N ALA A 73 27.52 -5.10 -8.04
CA ALA A 73 28.35 -5.06 -9.24
C ALA A 73 27.82 -4.03 -10.26
N THR A 74 26.49 -3.96 -10.43
CA THR A 74 25.85 -2.96 -11.29
C THR A 74 26.10 -1.52 -10.81
N LEU A 75 26.28 -1.33 -9.50
CA LEU A 75 26.55 -0.03 -8.89
C LEU A 75 28.05 0.29 -8.79
N GLY A 76 28.94 -0.61 -9.22
CA GLY A 76 30.38 -0.49 -8.97
C GLY A 76 30.72 -0.44 -7.48
N LYS A 77 29.91 -1.08 -6.62
CA LYS A 77 30.07 -1.12 -5.15
C LYS A 77 30.38 -2.53 -4.66
N ASN A 78 30.90 -2.62 -3.46
CA ASN A 78 31.12 -3.87 -2.73
C ASN A 78 30.32 -3.89 -1.41
N GLN A 79 30.45 -4.98 -0.66
CA GLN A 79 29.72 -5.17 0.60
C GLN A 79 30.06 -4.11 1.66
N ASN A 80 31.32 -3.65 1.72
CA ASN A 80 31.76 -2.67 2.71
C ASN A 80 31.09 -1.31 2.49
N ASP A 81 30.83 -0.94 1.24
CA ASP A 81 30.17 0.34 0.88
C ASP A 81 28.74 0.43 1.43
N ILE A 82 28.08 -0.71 1.63
CA ILE A 82 26.66 -0.76 2.00
C ILE A 82 26.40 -1.23 3.43
N ASN A 83 27.43 -1.66 4.16
CA ASN A 83 27.30 -2.25 5.50
C ASN A 83 26.62 -1.32 6.51
N ASN A 84 26.68 0.00 6.30
CA ASN A 84 26.06 1.00 7.18
C ASN A 84 24.75 1.59 6.64
N LEU A 85 24.29 1.16 5.47
CA LEU A 85 23.04 1.67 4.88
C LEU A 85 21.82 1.09 5.59
N PHE A 86 21.17 1.92 6.41
CA PHE A 86 19.92 1.57 7.10
C PHE A 86 18.85 1.04 6.14
N PHE A 87 18.74 1.65 4.96
CA PHE A 87 17.73 1.25 3.96
C PHE A 87 17.88 -0.21 3.56
N LEU A 88 19.08 -0.67 3.20
CA LEU A 88 19.29 -2.06 2.80
C LEU A 88 19.14 -3.03 3.98
N LYS A 89 19.54 -2.64 5.19
CA LYS A 89 19.25 -3.45 6.40
C LYS A 89 17.75 -3.66 6.59
N ARG A 90 16.94 -2.65 6.26
CA ARG A 90 15.51 -2.65 6.51
C ARG A 90 14.67 -3.25 5.36
N TRP A 91 15.06 -3.03 4.11
CA TRP A 91 14.28 -3.39 2.91
C TRP A 91 15.05 -4.22 1.88
N THR A 92 16.35 -4.47 2.08
CA THR A 92 17.25 -5.21 1.19
C THR A 92 17.42 -4.58 -0.20
N HIS A 93 18.34 -5.12 -1.01
CA HIS A 93 18.52 -4.72 -2.40
C HIS A 93 17.27 -4.97 -3.24
N MET A 94 16.43 -5.93 -2.84
CA MET A 94 15.21 -6.32 -3.56
C MET A 94 14.20 -5.17 -3.75
N ALA A 95 14.28 -4.10 -2.94
CA ALA A 95 13.50 -2.89 -3.17
C ALA A 95 13.80 -2.24 -4.55
N PHE A 96 14.97 -2.44 -5.13
CA PHE A 96 15.32 -1.86 -6.44
C PHE A 96 14.96 -2.77 -7.62
N ALA A 97 14.70 -4.07 -7.37
CA ALA A 97 14.36 -5.05 -8.40
C ALA A 97 13.10 -4.67 -9.21
N ARG A 98 12.18 -3.89 -8.64
CA ARG A 98 11.01 -3.39 -9.37
C ARG A 98 11.33 -2.48 -10.55
N PHE A 99 12.50 -1.82 -10.53
CA PHE A 99 12.94 -0.96 -11.63
C PHE A 99 13.53 -1.76 -12.80
N GLU A 100 13.77 -3.06 -12.62
CA GLU A 100 14.13 -3.96 -13.72
C GLU A 100 13.00 -4.06 -14.77
N ALA A 101 11.77 -3.65 -14.42
CA ALA A 101 10.67 -3.49 -15.35
C ALA A 101 11.04 -2.70 -16.62
N PHE A 102 11.92 -1.69 -16.50
CA PHE A 102 12.38 -0.89 -17.63
C PHE A 102 13.04 -1.74 -18.74
N LYS A 103 13.74 -2.82 -18.37
CA LYS A 103 14.45 -3.70 -19.31
C LYS A 103 13.52 -4.58 -20.14
N PHE A 104 12.23 -4.61 -19.84
CA PHE A 104 11.27 -5.52 -20.48
C PHE A 104 10.18 -4.77 -21.29
N LEU A 105 10.27 -3.43 -21.41
CA LEU A 105 9.29 -2.62 -22.14
C LEU A 105 9.45 -2.68 -23.67
N ASP A 106 10.55 -3.27 -24.15
CA ASP A 106 10.78 -3.62 -25.55
C ASP A 106 9.94 -4.85 -25.96
N GLU A 107 9.72 -5.80 -25.04
CA GLU A 107 8.94 -7.02 -25.31
C GLU A 107 7.55 -7.03 -24.66
N CYS A 108 7.20 -6.05 -23.82
CA CYS A 108 5.92 -5.97 -23.13
C CYS A 108 5.33 -4.55 -23.15
N GLU A 109 4.07 -4.41 -23.55
CA GLU A 109 3.37 -3.11 -23.65
C GLU A 109 3.07 -2.48 -22.27
N SER A 110 2.71 -3.30 -21.29
CA SER A 110 2.34 -2.85 -19.95
C SER A 110 2.78 -3.87 -18.91
N ILE A 111 3.51 -3.43 -17.89
CA ILE A 111 4.00 -4.27 -16.80
C ILE A 111 3.44 -3.75 -15.48
N ILE A 112 2.79 -4.62 -14.71
CA ILE A 112 2.36 -4.32 -13.33
C ILE A 112 3.35 -4.97 -12.37
N TYR A 113 4.05 -4.14 -11.59
CA TYR A 113 4.79 -4.59 -10.43
C TYR A 113 3.88 -4.72 -9.22
N LEU A 114 4.03 -5.82 -8.49
CA LEU A 114 3.35 -6.07 -7.22
C LEU A 114 4.37 -6.44 -6.15
N ASP A 115 4.32 -5.77 -4.99
CA ASP A 115 5.05 -6.21 -3.80
C ASP A 115 4.64 -7.65 -3.42
N PHE A 116 5.57 -8.40 -2.85
CA PHE A 116 5.40 -9.82 -2.54
C PHE A 116 4.41 -10.11 -1.39
N ASP A 117 4.06 -9.09 -0.59
CA ASP A 117 3.15 -9.17 0.55
C ASP A 117 1.75 -8.62 0.23
N VAL A 118 1.24 -8.94 -0.97
CA VAL A 118 -0.11 -8.56 -1.41
C VAL A 118 -1.05 -9.74 -1.64
N LEU A 119 -2.36 -9.45 -1.62
CA LEU A 119 -3.44 -10.35 -2.00
C LEU A 119 -4.42 -9.62 -2.92
N LEU A 120 -4.63 -10.14 -4.15
CA LEU A 120 -5.64 -9.65 -5.08
C LEU A 120 -7.02 -10.15 -4.67
N LEU A 121 -7.94 -9.20 -4.46
CA LEU A 121 -9.35 -9.44 -4.18
C LEU A 121 -10.19 -9.47 -5.46
N LYS A 122 -9.72 -8.78 -6.51
CA LYS A 122 -10.38 -8.59 -7.80
C LYS A 122 -9.31 -8.50 -8.89
N SER A 123 -9.72 -8.71 -10.14
CA SER A 123 -8.84 -8.43 -11.28
C SER A 123 -8.38 -6.97 -11.24
N ILE A 124 -7.14 -6.76 -11.66
CA ILE A 124 -6.51 -5.44 -11.82
C ILE A 124 -6.09 -5.19 -13.27
N ASP A 125 -6.58 -6.01 -14.21
CA ASP A 125 -6.26 -5.92 -15.64
C ASP A 125 -6.69 -4.57 -16.25
N GLU A 126 -7.60 -3.83 -15.62
CA GLU A 126 -7.95 -2.49 -16.05
C GLU A 126 -6.78 -1.49 -15.98
N LEU A 127 -5.72 -1.80 -15.22
CA LEU A 127 -4.49 -1.00 -15.18
C LEU A 127 -3.74 -1.01 -16.52
N SER A 128 -3.88 -2.05 -17.33
CA SER A 128 -3.32 -2.07 -18.71
C SER A 128 -3.92 -0.96 -19.60
N LYS A 129 -5.16 -0.52 -19.31
CA LYS A 129 -5.84 0.57 -20.03
C LYS A 129 -5.23 1.94 -19.75
N LEU A 130 -4.25 2.05 -18.84
CA LEU A 130 -3.50 3.29 -18.65
C LEU A 130 -2.66 3.64 -19.88
N ARG A 131 -2.16 2.63 -20.59
CA ARG A 131 -1.44 2.78 -21.85
C ARG A 131 -2.29 3.52 -22.89
N THR A 132 -3.53 3.07 -23.13
CA THR A 132 -4.42 3.72 -24.12
C THR A 132 -4.80 5.15 -23.72
N LYS A 133 -4.71 5.49 -22.43
CA LYS A 133 -4.90 6.84 -21.88
C LYS A 133 -3.62 7.70 -21.88
N LYS A 134 -2.57 7.22 -22.55
CA LYS A 134 -1.27 7.87 -22.72
C LYS A 134 -0.56 8.16 -21.39
N TYR A 135 -0.73 7.30 -20.38
CA TYR A 135 0.05 7.38 -19.14
C TYR A 135 1.35 6.59 -19.30
N HIS A 136 2.46 7.15 -18.81
CA HIS A 136 3.74 6.44 -18.74
C HIS A 136 3.75 5.47 -17.55
N PHE A 137 3.24 5.95 -16.40
CA PHE A 137 3.18 5.17 -15.17
C PHE A 137 1.81 5.18 -14.51
N GLY A 138 1.57 4.18 -13.67
CA GLY A 138 0.57 4.21 -12.61
C GLY A 138 1.24 4.00 -11.26
N ALA A 139 1.05 4.93 -10.32
CA ALA A 139 1.59 4.82 -8.97
C ALA A 139 0.68 5.60 -8.00
N ARG A 140 0.69 5.26 -6.70
CA ARG A 140 -0.03 6.04 -5.70
C ARG A 140 0.80 7.26 -5.29
N LEU A 141 0.23 8.46 -5.35
CA LEU A 141 0.90 9.64 -4.81
C LEU A 141 0.76 9.66 -3.27
N GLY A 142 1.89 9.62 -2.57
CA GLY A 142 1.97 9.68 -1.12
C GLY A 142 1.80 11.10 -0.58
N LYS A 143 2.02 11.26 0.73
CA LYS A 143 2.07 12.56 1.41
C LYS A 143 3.47 12.95 1.85
N THR A 144 4.41 12.00 1.83
CA THR A 144 5.82 12.25 2.17
C THR A 144 6.42 13.14 1.09
N LEU A 145 7.13 14.19 1.50
CA LEU A 145 7.82 15.09 0.58
C LEU A 145 9.14 14.48 0.10
N LEU A 146 9.56 14.85 -1.11
CA LEU A 146 10.82 14.38 -1.70
C LEU A 146 12.01 14.72 -0.82
N GLN A 147 12.02 15.89 -0.18
CA GLN A 147 13.08 16.28 0.76
C GLN A 147 13.24 15.32 1.95
N ALA A 148 12.17 14.61 2.34
CA ALA A 148 12.24 13.67 3.45
C ALA A 148 12.85 12.32 3.03
N THR A 149 12.78 11.99 1.73
CA THR A 149 13.38 10.77 1.16
C THR A 149 14.76 11.01 0.58
N LEU A 150 14.98 12.18 -0.03
CA LEU A 150 16.22 12.61 -0.67
C LEU A 150 16.58 14.03 -0.18
N PRO A 151 17.19 14.17 1.01
CA PRO A 151 17.43 15.49 1.63
C PRO A 151 18.35 16.43 0.86
N LEU A 152 19.23 15.88 0.02
CA LEU A 152 20.17 16.65 -0.80
C LEU A 152 19.52 17.21 -2.08
N GLU A 153 18.37 16.67 -2.48
CA GLU A 153 17.67 17.07 -3.69
C GLU A 153 16.89 18.37 -3.47
N LYS A 154 17.23 19.42 -4.22
CA LYS A 154 16.66 20.78 -4.02
C LYS A 154 15.57 21.14 -5.03
N LYS A 155 15.61 20.61 -6.25
CA LYS A 155 14.76 21.09 -7.36
C LYS A 155 13.28 20.71 -7.18
N HIS A 156 13.02 19.57 -6.56
CA HIS A 156 11.67 19.02 -6.39
C HIS A 156 11.34 18.71 -4.93
N ASN A 157 12.06 19.33 -3.98
CA ASN A 157 12.02 19.06 -2.55
C ASN A 157 10.61 19.12 -1.92
N ASN A 158 9.77 20.03 -2.41
CA ASN A 158 8.40 20.29 -1.95
C ASN A 158 7.33 19.40 -2.63
N LYS A 159 7.71 18.54 -3.58
CA LYS A 159 6.77 17.60 -4.22
C LYS A 159 6.62 16.35 -3.36
N CYS A 160 5.43 15.76 -3.38
CA CYS A 160 5.19 14.47 -2.73
C CYS A 160 5.86 13.33 -3.51
N VAL A 161 6.18 12.22 -2.85
CA VAL A 161 6.74 11.04 -3.51
C VAL A 161 5.65 10.05 -3.91
N TYR A 162 5.87 9.36 -5.03
CA TYR A 162 5.09 8.20 -5.44
C TYR A 162 5.52 6.97 -4.64
N GLN A 163 4.53 6.22 -4.16
CA GLN A 163 4.75 4.92 -3.54
C GLN A 163 5.05 3.88 -4.61
N THR A 164 6.02 3.03 -4.32
CA THR A 164 6.66 2.07 -5.23
C THR A 164 6.20 0.63 -5.04
N GLY A 165 5.31 0.37 -4.06
CA GLY A 165 4.86 -0.99 -3.77
C GLY A 165 3.92 -1.59 -4.81
N ILE A 166 3.26 -0.74 -5.60
CA ILE A 166 2.47 -1.12 -6.78
C ILE A 166 2.78 -0.10 -7.87
N LEU A 167 3.37 -0.55 -8.96
CA LEU A 167 3.72 0.30 -10.10
C LEU A 167 3.18 -0.29 -11.39
N VAL A 168 2.75 0.57 -12.30
CA VAL A 168 2.45 0.22 -13.68
C VAL A 168 3.45 0.93 -14.56
N PHE A 169 4.08 0.21 -15.46
CA PHE A 169 5.00 0.71 -16.49
C PHE A 169 4.35 0.48 -17.84
N ASN A 170 4.40 1.46 -18.74
CA ASN A 170 3.93 1.29 -20.11
C ASN A 170 5.07 1.58 -21.08
N ASP A 171 5.06 0.88 -22.22
CA ASP A 171 6.06 1.05 -23.28
C ASP A 171 6.04 2.42 -24.00
N LEU A 172 5.17 3.33 -23.54
CA LEU A 172 5.16 4.74 -23.93
C LEU A 172 6.29 5.53 -23.28
N ILE A 173 6.98 4.97 -22.28
CA ILE A 173 8.17 5.57 -21.68
C ILE A 173 9.27 5.67 -22.76
N PRO A 174 9.69 6.88 -23.17
CA PRO A 174 10.82 7.04 -24.09
C PRO A 174 12.09 6.53 -23.40
N ASN A 175 12.95 5.85 -24.17
CA ASN A 175 14.24 5.34 -23.72
C ASN A 175 14.22 4.71 -22.31
N PRO A 176 13.45 3.62 -22.09
CA PRO A 176 13.25 3.08 -20.74
C PRO A 176 14.57 2.66 -20.06
N LEU A 177 15.59 2.29 -20.84
CA LEU A 177 16.93 1.99 -20.31
C LEU A 177 17.65 3.22 -19.75
N GLU A 178 17.41 4.43 -20.25
CA GLU A 178 17.93 5.66 -19.66
C GLU A 178 17.29 5.93 -18.29
N CYS A 179 15.99 5.63 -18.14
CA CYS A 179 15.30 5.71 -16.84
C CYS A 179 15.90 4.71 -15.83
N TYR A 180 16.21 3.49 -16.29
CA TYR A 180 16.93 2.51 -15.49
C TYR A 180 18.31 3.04 -15.08
N GLN A 181 19.11 3.52 -16.04
CA GLN A 181 20.44 4.07 -15.78
C GLN A 181 20.40 5.26 -14.83
N PHE A 182 19.42 6.15 -14.95
CA PHE A 182 19.22 7.28 -14.02
C PHE A 182 19.17 6.81 -12.56
N ILE A 183 18.34 5.79 -12.28
CA ILE A 183 18.15 5.27 -10.92
C ILE A 183 19.45 4.67 -10.39
N TYR A 184 20.12 3.83 -11.17
CA TYR A 184 21.32 3.12 -10.73
C TYR A 184 22.55 4.04 -10.66
N ASN A 185 22.66 5.04 -11.54
CA ASN A 185 23.68 6.08 -11.45
C ASN A 185 23.50 6.92 -10.18
N TYR A 186 22.25 7.27 -9.82
CA TYR A 186 21.97 7.97 -8.56
C TYR A 186 22.40 7.15 -7.35
N LEU A 187 22.08 5.85 -7.31
CA LEU A 187 22.49 4.94 -6.24
C LEU A 187 24.01 4.72 -6.20
N SER A 188 24.69 4.76 -7.34
CA SER A 188 26.14 4.67 -7.41
C SER A 188 26.81 5.88 -6.77
N GLN A 189 26.25 7.09 -6.98
CA GLN A 189 26.80 8.36 -6.50
C GLN A 189 26.43 8.66 -5.04
N ASP A 190 25.19 8.39 -4.62
CA ASP A 190 24.76 8.58 -3.23
C ASP A 190 25.17 7.39 -2.36
N ILE A 191 25.87 7.67 -1.26
CA ILE A 191 26.34 6.67 -0.30
C ILE A 191 25.59 6.71 1.05
N LYS A 192 24.57 7.56 1.20
CA LYS A 192 23.89 7.76 2.49
C LYS A 192 22.38 7.57 2.44
N ASN A 193 21.70 8.01 1.38
CA ASN A 193 20.23 8.13 1.39
C ASN A 193 19.55 7.36 0.26
N TRP A 194 19.75 6.05 0.24
CA TRP A 194 19.02 5.18 -0.66
C TRP A 194 17.54 5.14 -0.29
N GLN A 195 16.68 5.54 -1.22
CA GLN A 195 15.24 5.55 -1.01
C GLN A 195 14.52 5.35 -2.35
N ASP A 196 13.94 4.17 -2.53
CA ASP A 196 13.24 3.74 -3.73
C ASP A 196 12.13 4.70 -4.18
N GLN A 197 11.29 5.19 -3.25
CA GLN A 197 10.20 6.11 -3.56
C GLN A 197 10.72 7.48 -3.98
N GLY A 198 11.76 7.95 -3.29
CA GLY A 198 12.41 9.22 -3.59
C GLY A 198 13.02 9.23 -4.99
N ILE A 199 13.87 8.26 -5.29
CA ILE A 199 14.63 8.20 -6.55
C ILE A 199 13.69 7.99 -7.75
N PHE A 200 12.69 7.11 -7.61
CA PHE A 200 11.65 6.96 -8.63
C PHE A 200 10.90 8.26 -8.90
N SER A 201 10.52 8.97 -7.83
CA SER A 201 9.79 10.23 -7.97
C SER A 201 10.63 11.32 -8.62
N LEU A 202 11.91 11.42 -8.25
CA LEU A 202 12.86 12.34 -8.87
C LEU A 202 12.98 12.06 -10.37
N MET A 203 13.22 10.80 -10.77
CA MET A 203 13.27 10.38 -12.17
C MET A 203 12.00 10.76 -12.94
N VAL A 204 10.82 10.53 -12.33
CA VAL A 204 9.53 10.92 -12.91
C VAL A 204 9.41 12.43 -13.12
N TYR A 205 9.89 13.23 -12.17
CA TYR A 205 9.78 14.68 -12.23
C TYR A 205 10.76 15.32 -13.23
N GLU A 206 12.00 14.81 -13.29
CA GLU A 206 13.01 15.27 -14.24
C GLU A 206 12.59 15.04 -15.70
N ASN A 207 11.95 13.90 -15.97
CA ASN A 207 11.49 13.52 -17.30
C ASN A 207 10.06 13.98 -17.62
N HIS A 208 9.41 14.72 -16.70
CA HIS A 208 8.03 15.21 -16.85
C HIS A 208 7.01 14.11 -17.19
N PHE A 209 7.19 12.89 -16.65
CA PHE A 209 6.33 11.77 -17.01
C PHE A 209 4.90 11.93 -16.47
N LYS A 210 3.92 11.71 -17.35
CA LYS A 210 2.49 11.57 -17.00
C LYS A 210 2.24 10.31 -16.17
N VAL A 211 1.87 10.49 -14.90
CA VAL A 211 1.55 9.40 -13.96
C VAL A 211 0.07 9.40 -13.59
N LYS A 212 -0.56 8.22 -13.56
CA LYS A 212 -1.89 8.05 -12.98
C LYS A 212 -1.79 7.82 -11.48
N ASP A 213 -2.35 8.72 -10.69
CA ASP A 213 -2.57 8.48 -9.26
C ASP A 213 -3.57 7.33 -9.06
N LEU A 214 -3.06 6.20 -8.58
CA LEU A 214 -3.80 4.97 -8.32
C LEU A 214 -4.66 5.05 -7.05
N LYS A 215 -4.38 6.01 -6.17
CA LYS A 215 -5.04 6.16 -4.86
C LYS A 215 -5.00 4.86 -4.04
N ASP A 216 -5.88 4.78 -3.06
CA ASP A 216 -5.97 3.66 -2.11
C ASP A 216 -6.53 2.37 -2.69
N LYS A 217 -7.08 2.38 -3.91
CA LYS A 217 -7.76 1.22 -4.51
C LYS A 217 -6.81 0.01 -4.65
N TYR A 218 -5.53 0.24 -4.89
CA TYR A 218 -4.54 -0.81 -5.14
C TYR A 218 -3.56 -1.00 -3.98
N THR A 219 -3.73 -0.23 -2.90
CA THR A 219 -2.90 -0.29 -1.68
C THR A 219 -3.82 -0.43 -0.46
N GLY A 220 -4.73 -1.40 -0.54
CA GLY A 220 -5.77 -1.59 0.46
C GLY A 220 -5.21 -2.06 1.79
N SER A 221 -5.80 -1.56 2.88
CA SER A 221 -5.40 -1.90 4.23
C SER A 221 -5.69 -3.37 4.57
N THR A 222 -4.89 -3.97 5.45
CA THR A 222 -5.20 -5.24 6.10
C THR A 222 -6.37 -5.15 7.07
N HIS A 223 -6.74 -3.95 7.53
CA HIS A 223 -7.93 -3.76 8.36
C HIS A 223 -9.21 -3.77 7.49
N TYR A 224 -10.09 -4.75 7.72
CA TYR A 224 -11.26 -5.01 6.87
C TYR A 224 -12.12 -3.78 6.59
N LEU A 225 -12.50 -3.03 7.62
CA LEU A 225 -13.38 -1.87 7.47
C LEU A 225 -12.73 -0.71 6.71
N THR A 226 -11.42 -0.54 6.86
CA THR A 226 -10.64 0.44 6.10
C THR A 226 -10.56 0.01 4.64
N ASN A 227 -10.26 -1.27 4.39
CA ASN A 227 -10.22 -1.85 3.05
C ASN A 227 -11.57 -1.68 2.31
N LEU A 228 -12.67 -1.99 3.00
CA LEU A 228 -14.02 -1.80 2.48
C LEU A 228 -14.32 -0.32 2.16
N THR A 229 -13.83 0.60 3.00
CA THR A 229 -13.97 2.05 2.76
C THR A 229 -13.18 2.51 1.53
N GLN A 230 -12.02 1.90 1.27
CA GLN A 230 -11.17 2.12 0.11
C GLN A 230 -11.73 1.49 -1.17
N ASN A 231 -12.66 0.55 -1.05
CA ASN A 231 -13.14 -0.30 -2.15
C ASN A 231 -11.95 -0.93 -2.90
N ALA A 232 -11.01 -1.49 -2.14
CA ALA A 232 -9.74 -1.94 -2.68
C ALA A 232 -9.89 -3.19 -3.57
N SER A 233 -9.03 -3.27 -4.58
CA SER A 233 -8.82 -4.48 -5.40
C SER A 233 -7.68 -5.35 -4.84
N ILE A 234 -6.82 -4.78 -3.99
CA ILE A 234 -5.64 -5.44 -3.41
C ILE A 234 -5.59 -5.16 -1.91
N VAL A 235 -5.24 -6.16 -1.11
CA VAL A 235 -4.77 -5.99 0.27
C VAL A 235 -3.25 -5.99 0.25
N HIS A 236 -2.63 -4.96 0.83
CA HIS A 236 -1.18 -4.87 0.97
C HIS A 236 -0.81 -5.01 2.45
N ALA A 237 -0.21 -6.13 2.81
CA ALA A 237 0.15 -6.48 4.18
C ALA A 237 1.51 -5.92 4.59
N SER A 238 1.67 -4.60 4.45
CA SER A 238 2.90 -3.89 4.78
C SER A 238 3.24 -4.00 6.27
N GLY A 239 4.53 -4.13 6.59
CA GLY A 239 5.04 -4.20 7.97
C GLY A 239 5.56 -5.59 8.32
N VAL A 240 6.54 -5.65 9.23
CA VAL A 240 7.29 -6.90 9.48
C VAL A 240 6.44 -7.94 10.22
N ASN A 241 5.53 -7.50 11.09
CA ASN A 241 4.75 -8.37 11.99
C ASN A 241 3.25 -8.42 11.66
N SER A 242 2.87 -7.87 10.51
CA SER A 242 1.48 -7.66 10.08
C SER A 242 1.17 -8.33 8.74
N ARG A 243 1.96 -9.35 8.36
CA ARG A 243 1.86 -10.06 7.07
C ARG A 243 0.92 -11.25 7.15
N PHE A 244 0.47 -11.74 5.99
CA PHE A 244 -0.50 -12.84 5.92
C PHE A 244 -0.02 -14.15 6.57
N TRP A 245 1.29 -14.42 6.52
CA TRP A 245 1.89 -15.65 7.04
C TRP A 245 2.40 -15.56 8.48
N ASN A 246 2.48 -14.36 9.05
CA ASN A 246 3.04 -14.16 10.39
C ASN A 246 2.17 -13.31 11.32
N SER A 247 0.97 -12.93 10.91
CA SER A 247 0.03 -12.18 11.75
C SER A 247 -1.32 -12.89 11.82
N LYS A 248 -1.73 -13.24 13.05
CA LYS A 248 -3.02 -13.89 13.30
C LYS A 248 -4.19 -13.07 12.77
N PHE A 249 -4.25 -11.76 13.07
CA PHE A 249 -5.35 -10.93 12.55
C PHE A 249 -5.33 -10.81 11.04
N CYS A 250 -4.14 -10.65 10.43
CA CYS A 250 -4.06 -10.52 8.98
C CYS A 250 -4.59 -11.78 8.31
N ASN A 251 -4.13 -12.95 8.76
CA ASN A 251 -4.56 -14.24 8.25
C ASN A 251 -6.06 -14.49 8.48
N GLN A 252 -6.56 -14.25 9.71
CA GLN A 252 -7.99 -14.40 10.03
C GLN A 252 -8.88 -13.45 9.23
N THR A 253 -8.43 -12.21 8.99
CA THR A 253 -9.20 -11.24 8.21
C THR A 253 -9.22 -11.61 6.73
N TRP A 254 -8.14 -12.20 6.22
CA TRP A 254 -7.93 -12.53 4.81
C TRP A 254 -7.58 -14.01 4.61
N PRO A 255 -8.49 -14.95 4.96
CA PRO A 255 -8.21 -16.39 4.95
C PRO A 255 -7.90 -16.92 3.55
N LYS A 256 -8.35 -16.24 2.49
CA LYS A 256 -8.01 -16.58 1.10
C LYS A 256 -6.50 -16.67 0.86
N TRP A 257 -5.69 -15.86 1.53
CA TRP A 257 -4.24 -15.98 1.37
C TRP A 257 -3.76 -17.36 1.86
N GLN A 258 -4.27 -17.83 3.00
CA GLN A 258 -3.97 -19.14 3.56
C GLN A 258 -4.42 -20.27 2.63
N GLU A 259 -5.62 -20.15 2.02
CA GLU A 259 -6.11 -21.13 1.05
C GLU A 259 -5.16 -21.27 -0.17
N TYR A 260 -4.59 -20.16 -0.67
CA TYR A 260 -3.60 -20.21 -1.74
C TYR A 260 -2.26 -20.76 -1.27
N TYR A 261 -1.83 -20.40 -0.06
CA TYR A 261 -0.59 -20.90 0.51
C TYR A 261 -0.65 -22.43 0.73
N GLU A 262 -1.80 -22.97 1.13
CA GLU A 262 -2.00 -24.41 1.23
C GLU A 262 -1.92 -25.11 -0.13
N LYS A 263 -2.42 -24.49 -1.21
CA LYS A 263 -2.25 -25.00 -2.57
C LYS A 263 -0.77 -25.01 -2.97
N TRP A 264 -0.02 -23.96 -2.63
CA TRP A 264 1.43 -23.91 -2.84
C TRP A 264 2.16 -25.05 -2.11
N LEU A 265 1.81 -25.29 -0.84
CA LEU A 265 2.39 -26.38 -0.05
C LEU A 265 2.04 -27.76 -0.61
N LYS A 266 0.81 -27.98 -1.06
CA LYS A 266 0.37 -29.24 -1.70
C LYS A 266 1.14 -29.55 -2.98
N LEU A 267 1.66 -28.53 -3.67
CA LEU A 267 2.51 -28.70 -4.85
C LEU A 267 3.97 -28.98 -4.50
N GLY A 268 4.33 -29.06 -3.20
CA GLY A 268 5.70 -29.29 -2.73
C GLY A 268 6.54 -28.01 -2.60
N GLY A 269 5.90 -26.84 -2.57
CA GLY A 269 6.60 -25.57 -2.49
C GLY A 269 7.22 -25.29 -1.12
N SER A 270 8.19 -24.38 -1.08
CA SER A 270 8.87 -23.98 0.16
C SER A 270 7.91 -23.48 1.24
N LYS A 271 8.30 -23.69 2.50
CA LYS A 271 7.54 -23.26 3.68
C LYS A 271 8.06 -21.93 4.21
N TYR A 272 7.18 -21.15 4.81
CA TYR A 272 7.60 -20.08 5.72
C TYR A 272 8.31 -20.69 6.93
N ILE A 273 9.54 -20.24 7.19
CA ILE A 273 10.39 -20.71 8.30
C ILE A 273 10.50 -19.72 9.47
N GLY A 274 9.86 -18.55 9.36
CA GLY A 274 9.94 -17.54 10.41
C GLY A 274 8.91 -17.74 11.53
N SER A 275 8.94 -16.85 12.51
CA SER A 275 8.04 -16.90 13.66
C SER A 275 6.68 -16.29 13.35
N PHE A 276 5.65 -16.88 13.96
CA PHE A 276 4.30 -16.36 13.92
C PHE A 276 4.08 -15.38 15.07
N HIS A 277 3.62 -14.17 14.76
CA HIS A 277 3.33 -13.14 15.73
C HIS A 277 1.82 -13.00 15.93
N LYS A 278 1.41 -13.07 17.20
CA LYS A 278 0.08 -12.62 17.60
C LYS A 278 0.10 -11.09 17.72
N ASP A 279 0.07 -10.40 16.59
CA ASP A 279 -0.27 -8.98 16.59
C ASP A 279 -1.72 -8.85 17.08
N ASN A 280 -2.06 -7.80 17.83
CA ASN A 280 -3.42 -7.41 18.24
C ASN A 280 -3.54 -5.88 18.30
N LYS A 281 -2.76 -5.16 17.48
CA LYS A 281 -2.72 -3.71 17.46
C LYS A 281 -3.55 -3.15 16.32
N GLN A 282 -4.81 -2.85 16.59
CA GLN A 282 -5.70 -2.20 15.60
C GLN A 282 -6.59 -1.10 16.21
N SER A 283 -6.33 -0.71 17.46
CA SER A 283 -7.19 0.25 18.15
C SER A 283 -7.25 1.60 17.43
N ILE A 284 -6.15 2.02 16.76
CA ILE A 284 -6.08 3.23 15.96
C ILE A 284 -7.04 3.15 14.77
N GLN A 285 -6.94 2.11 13.95
CA GLN A 285 -7.76 1.93 12.74
C GLN A 285 -9.23 1.83 13.13
N ARG A 286 -9.53 1.12 14.22
CA ARG A 286 -10.87 1.01 14.79
C ARG A 286 -11.44 2.35 15.24
N THR A 287 -10.67 3.13 16.00
CA THR A 287 -11.09 4.45 16.47
C THR A 287 -11.29 5.42 15.30
N ARG A 288 -10.40 5.38 14.30
CA ARG A 288 -10.51 6.20 13.08
C ARG A 288 -11.70 5.81 12.19
N TYR A 289 -12.18 4.57 12.31
CA TYR A 289 -13.40 4.15 11.61
C TYR A 289 -14.68 4.76 12.21
N HIS A 290 -14.68 5.17 13.48
CA HIS A 290 -15.84 5.77 14.14
C HIS A 290 -16.36 6.99 13.37
N LEU A 291 -17.69 7.15 13.35
CA LEU A 291 -18.34 8.27 12.67
C LEU A 291 -17.85 9.61 13.25
N SER A 292 -17.69 9.70 14.57
CA SER A 292 -17.15 10.89 15.24
C SER A 292 -15.80 11.31 14.66
N TYR A 293 -14.84 10.39 14.57
CA TYR A 293 -13.53 10.70 14.01
C TYR A 293 -13.64 11.25 12.58
N LYS A 294 -14.43 10.58 11.73
CA LYS A 294 -14.61 10.97 10.31
C LYS A 294 -15.24 12.36 10.16
N LEU A 295 -16.31 12.65 10.93
CA LEU A 295 -17.00 13.94 10.88
C LEU A 295 -16.11 15.08 11.39
N GLY A 296 -15.47 14.90 12.54
CA GLY A 296 -14.64 15.96 13.11
C GLY A 296 -13.34 16.18 12.34
N TYR A 297 -12.75 15.15 11.73
CA TYR A 297 -11.63 15.33 10.81
C TYR A 297 -12.05 16.14 9.57
N ALA A 298 -13.21 15.80 8.97
CA ALA A 298 -13.73 16.55 7.82
C ALA A 298 -14.10 18.00 8.19
N PHE A 299 -14.62 18.23 9.39
CA PHE A 299 -14.90 19.55 9.91
C PHE A 299 -13.62 20.41 9.94
N ILE A 300 -12.55 19.91 10.57
CA ILE A 300 -11.26 20.61 10.64
C ILE A 300 -10.69 20.88 9.25
N GLU A 301 -10.72 19.90 8.35
CA GLU A 301 -10.20 20.06 6.99
C GLU A 301 -10.99 21.10 6.16
N CYS A 302 -12.29 21.21 6.37
CA CYS A 302 -13.11 22.22 5.73
C CYS A 302 -12.88 23.61 6.36
N THR A 303 -12.71 23.71 7.67
CA THR A 303 -12.54 25.00 8.35
C THR A 303 -11.16 25.61 8.14
N LYS A 304 -10.14 24.81 7.79
CA LYS A 304 -8.83 25.30 7.34
C LYS A 304 -8.90 26.11 6.03
N ASN A 305 -9.92 25.90 5.20
CA ASN A 305 -10.09 26.60 3.93
C ASN A 305 -11.44 27.29 3.88
N LYS A 306 -11.46 28.62 3.98
CA LYS A 306 -12.69 29.42 3.99
C LYS A 306 -13.64 29.10 2.83
N LYS A 307 -13.13 28.74 1.65
CA LYS A 307 -13.94 28.36 0.47
C LYS A 307 -14.68 27.03 0.64
N LYS A 308 -14.24 26.14 1.53
CA LYS A 308 -14.87 24.84 1.79
C LYS A 308 -15.97 24.90 2.85
N ILE A 309 -16.05 25.99 3.62
CA ILE A 309 -17.01 26.12 4.73
C ILE A 309 -18.47 26.01 4.25
N PRO A 310 -18.91 26.66 3.16
CA PRO A 310 -20.30 26.52 2.69
C PRO A 310 -20.66 25.08 2.29
N PHE A 311 -19.67 24.28 1.88
CA PHE A 311 -19.86 22.88 1.49
C PHE A 311 -19.77 21.89 2.66
N LEU A 312 -19.49 22.38 3.88
CA LEU A 312 -19.33 21.54 5.07
C LEU A 312 -20.59 20.69 5.36
N PRO A 313 -21.83 21.23 5.35
CA PRO A 313 -23.03 20.42 5.59
C PRO A 313 -23.15 19.24 4.62
N PHE A 314 -22.97 19.49 3.31
CA PHE A 314 -22.99 18.45 2.28
C PHE A 314 -21.87 17.42 2.46
N THR A 315 -20.67 17.87 2.85
CA THR A 315 -19.52 16.99 3.13
C THR A 315 -19.81 16.06 4.30
N LEU A 316 -20.35 16.59 5.40
CA LEU A 316 -20.72 15.80 6.59
C LEU A 316 -21.84 14.80 6.26
N LEU A 317 -22.87 15.23 5.53
CA LEU A 317 -23.98 14.39 5.10
C LEU A 317 -23.50 13.23 4.20
N LYS A 318 -22.62 13.52 3.24
CA LYS A 318 -21.99 12.50 2.38
C LYS A 318 -21.19 11.48 3.19
N ILE A 319 -20.43 11.92 4.19
CA ILE A 319 -19.68 11.04 5.10
C ILE A 319 -20.63 10.15 5.89
N TYR A 320 -21.72 10.71 6.44
CA TYR A 320 -22.74 9.96 7.15
C TYR A 320 -23.37 8.87 6.27
N TYR A 321 -23.83 9.21 5.06
CA TYR A 321 -24.41 8.22 4.13
C TYR A 321 -23.41 7.13 3.73
N LYS A 322 -22.15 7.49 3.46
CA LYS A 322 -21.11 6.49 3.16
C LYS A 322 -20.87 5.59 4.37
N HIS A 323 -20.79 6.15 5.58
CA HIS A 323 -20.58 5.38 6.81
C HIS A 323 -21.74 4.40 7.06
N THR A 324 -22.99 4.85 6.97
CA THR A 324 -24.17 4.00 7.19
C THR A 324 -24.28 2.89 6.14
N LYS A 325 -24.01 3.19 4.87
CA LYS A 325 -23.95 2.16 3.81
C LYS A 325 -22.88 1.10 4.10
N LEU A 326 -21.68 1.52 4.50
CA LEU A 326 -20.59 0.61 4.86
C LEU A 326 -20.91 -0.22 6.10
N ALA A 327 -21.54 0.36 7.12
CA ALA A 327 -21.97 -0.36 8.31
C ALA A 327 -23.00 -1.44 7.96
N LYS A 328 -23.98 -1.13 7.10
CA LYS A 328 -24.95 -2.10 6.58
C LYS A 328 -24.26 -3.22 5.80
N GLN A 329 -23.28 -2.89 4.94
CA GLN A 329 -22.51 -3.89 4.20
C GLN A 329 -21.74 -4.82 5.16
N TYR A 330 -21.05 -4.25 6.15
CA TYR A 330 -20.31 -5.04 7.13
C TYR A 330 -21.22 -6.00 7.91
N GLN A 331 -22.42 -5.56 8.30
CA GLN A 331 -23.40 -6.45 8.95
C GLN A 331 -23.85 -7.60 8.02
N LYS A 332 -23.97 -7.35 6.71
CA LYS A 332 -24.25 -8.42 5.73
C LYS A 332 -23.06 -9.39 5.61
N ASP A 333 -21.84 -8.85 5.55
CA ASP A 333 -20.62 -9.65 5.47
C ASP A 333 -20.46 -10.55 6.69
N LEU A 334 -20.79 -10.08 7.90
CA LEU A 334 -20.73 -10.89 9.12
C LEU A 334 -21.64 -12.13 9.09
N LYS A 335 -22.74 -12.10 8.33
CA LYS A 335 -23.64 -13.27 8.18
C LYS A 335 -22.97 -14.40 7.40
N THR A 336 -22.15 -14.08 6.40
CA THR A 336 -21.46 -15.07 5.56
C THR A 336 -20.02 -15.32 5.99
N LYS A 337 -19.44 -14.39 6.75
CA LYS A 337 -18.04 -14.39 7.20
C LYS A 337 -17.98 -14.03 8.69
N PRO A 338 -18.45 -14.91 9.59
CA PRO A 338 -18.50 -14.63 11.02
C PRO A 338 -17.13 -14.37 11.64
N TYR A 339 -16.06 -14.90 11.04
CA TYR A 339 -14.66 -14.67 11.45
C TYR A 339 -14.22 -13.19 11.33
N LEU A 340 -14.94 -12.34 10.60
CA LEU A 340 -14.68 -10.90 10.52
C LEU A 340 -15.13 -10.13 11.76
N LYS A 341 -15.83 -10.79 12.70
CA LYS A 341 -16.34 -10.15 13.92
C LYS A 341 -15.19 -9.56 14.73
N LEU A 342 -15.14 -8.23 14.78
CA LEU A 342 -14.14 -7.50 15.56
C LEU A 342 -14.42 -7.66 17.07
N PRO A 343 -13.38 -7.96 17.88
CA PRO A 343 -13.52 -8.00 19.33
C PRO A 343 -13.77 -6.58 19.92
N PRO A 344 -14.15 -6.47 21.21
CA PRO A 344 -14.32 -5.18 21.87
C PRO A 344 -13.10 -4.26 21.72
N LEU A 345 -13.30 -2.94 21.62
CA LEU A 345 -12.18 -2.01 21.42
C LEU A 345 -11.18 -2.02 22.60
N SER A 346 -11.66 -2.34 23.80
CA SER A 346 -10.84 -2.46 25.01
C SER A 346 -9.93 -3.70 25.03
N SER A 347 -10.15 -4.69 24.15
CA SER A 347 -9.36 -5.92 24.12
C SER A 347 -8.14 -5.86 23.21
N TYR A 348 -7.88 -4.73 22.54
CA TYR A 348 -6.70 -4.54 21.70
C TYR A 348 -5.51 -4.12 22.56
N ASP A 349 -4.33 -4.68 22.31
CA ASP A 349 -3.13 -4.47 23.13
C ASP A 349 -2.69 -2.99 23.12
N ASP A 350 -2.93 -2.28 22.00
CA ASP A 350 -2.64 -0.87 21.83
C ASP A 350 -3.77 0.06 22.30
N TYR A 351 -4.86 -0.45 22.88
CA TYR A 351 -6.00 0.39 23.24
C TYR A 351 -5.66 1.45 24.29
N LYS A 352 -4.93 1.07 25.34
CA LYS A 352 -4.57 2.00 26.43
C LYS A 352 -3.64 3.11 25.94
N SER A 353 -2.63 2.77 25.14
CA SER A 353 -1.62 3.71 24.64
C SER A 353 -2.13 4.55 23.47
N GLU A 354 -2.84 3.94 22.52
CA GLU A 354 -3.21 4.55 21.25
C GLU A 354 -4.71 4.78 21.09
N GLY A 355 -5.55 3.80 21.47
CA GLY A 355 -7.00 3.90 21.36
C GLY A 355 -7.60 5.07 22.16
N ILE A 356 -7.29 5.15 23.46
CA ILE A 356 -7.71 6.24 24.35
C ILE A 356 -7.16 7.58 23.85
N LYS A 357 -5.89 7.62 23.44
CA LYS A 357 -5.26 8.82 22.88
C LYS A 357 -6.01 9.31 21.64
N ASN A 358 -6.39 8.41 20.73
CA ASN A 358 -7.15 8.76 19.53
C ASN A 358 -8.57 9.25 19.84
N GLN A 359 -9.25 8.66 20.84
CA GLN A 359 -10.57 9.13 21.29
C GLN A 359 -10.49 10.53 21.94
N ASN A 360 -9.36 10.87 22.54
CA ASN A 360 -9.12 12.19 23.13
C ASN A 360 -8.61 13.24 22.14
N THR A 361 -8.47 12.91 20.86
CA THR A 361 -8.04 13.87 19.83
C THR A 361 -9.08 14.97 19.61
N TYR A 362 -8.61 16.15 19.23
CA TYR A 362 -9.45 17.30 18.88
C TYR A 362 -10.49 16.96 17.81
N SER A 363 -10.10 16.22 16.76
CA SER A 363 -11.01 15.75 15.71
C SER A 363 -12.10 14.83 16.26
N TYR A 364 -11.74 13.90 17.15
CA TYR A 364 -12.73 12.97 17.70
C TYR A 364 -13.77 13.69 18.58
N LYS A 365 -13.31 14.58 19.48
CA LYS A 365 -14.17 15.40 20.34
C LYS A 365 -15.15 16.27 19.54
N ILE A 366 -14.66 16.95 18.48
CA ILE A 366 -15.53 17.73 17.57
C ILE A 366 -16.61 16.86 16.95
N GLY A 367 -16.24 15.66 16.47
CA GLY A 367 -17.20 14.76 15.87
C GLY A 367 -18.27 14.27 16.82
N GLN A 368 -17.91 13.98 18.07
CA GLN A 368 -18.88 13.62 19.11
C GLN A 368 -19.84 14.79 19.39
N ALA A 369 -19.30 15.99 19.52
CA ALA A 369 -20.06 17.21 19.73
C ALA A 369 -21.00 17.51 18.55
N LEU A 370 -20.56 17.31 17.30
CA LEU A 370 -21.40 17.41 16.10
C LEU A 370 -22.57 16.42 16.13
N ILE A 371 -22.32 15.16 16.49
CA ILE A 371 -23.37 14.14 16.59
C ILE A 371 -24.37 14.52 17.70
N LYS A 372 -23.88 14.98 18.85
CA LYS A 372 -24.72 15.44 19.97
C LYS A 372 -25.57 16.65 19.56
N ALA A 373 -24.99 17.61 18.85
CA ALA A 373 -25.67 18.79 18.33
C ALA A 373 -26.80 18.40 17.37
N GLN A 374 -26.50 17.50 16.43
CA GLN A 374 -27.49 17.00 15.46
C GLN A 374 -28.64 16.26 16.14
N LYS A 375 -28.39 15.47 17.20
CA LYS A 375 -29.44 14.79 17.96
C LYS A 375 -30.36 15.77 18.70
N ASN A 376 -29.81 16.89 19.16
CA ASN A 376 -30.51 17.91 19.94
C ASN A 376 -30.76 19.19 19.12
N TRP A 377 -30.90 19.08 17.80
CA TRP A 377 -30.92 20.25 16.91
C TRP A 377 -32.07 21.21 17.23
N TYR A 378 -33.24 20.66 17.60
CA TYR A 378 -34.44 21.39 18.02
C TYR A 378 -34.33 22.03 19.42
N GLY A 379 -33.40 21.57 20.26
CA GLY A 379 -33.16 22.07 21.62
C GLY A 379 -31.94 22.99 21.72
N GLY A 380 -31.54 23.65 20.63
CA GLY A 380 -30.35 24.51 20.62
C GLY A 380 -29.02 23.76 20.64
N GLY A 381 -28.99 22.48 20.21
CA GLY A 381 -27.78 21.64 20.22
C GLY A 381 -26.57 22.26 19.50
N TYR A 382 -26.80 23.05 18.44
CA TYR A 382 -25.72 23.76 17.75
C TYR A 382 -25.19 24.99 18.52
N ILE A 383 -26.00 25.62 19.36
CA ILE A 383 -25.54 26.68 20.28
C ILE A 383 -24.58 26.06 21.29
N GLN A 384 -24.96 24.90 21.86
CA GLN A 384 -24.10 24.15 22.77
C GLN A 384 -22.81 23.67 22.07
N PHE A 385 -22.91 23.23 20.82
CA PHE A 385 -21.75 22.85 20.00
C PHE A 385 -20.74 23.99 19.87
N ILE A 386 -21.19 25.23 19.62
CA ILE A 386 -20.29 26.39 19.53
C ILE A 386 -19.57 26.63 20.87
N LYS A 387 -20.25 26.44 22.00
CA LYS A 387 -19.62 26.53 23.34
C LYS A 387 -18.57 25.45 23.53
N GLU A 388 -18.89 24.19 23.19
CA GLU A 388 -17.95 23.06 23.24
C GLU A 388 -16.73 23.28 22.33
N LEU A 389 -16.92 23.79 21.10
CA LEU A 389 -15.82 24.14 20.19
C LEU A 389 -14.86 25.17 20.78
N ARG A 390 -15.37 26.24 21.41
CA ARG A 390 -14.55 27.25 22.07
C ARG A 390 -13.74 26.64 23.22
N HIS A 391 -14.35 25.76 24.00
CA HIS A 391 -13.67 25.05 25.08
C HIS A 391 -12.55 24.14 24.54
N PHE A 392 -12.85 23.29 23.54
CA PHE A 392 -11.83 22.43 22.93
C PHE A 392 -10.69 23.24 22.32
N ALA A 393 -10.97 24.39 21.71
CA ALA A 393 -9.93 25.25 21.13
C ALA A 393 -8.99 25.82 22.21
N LYS A 394 -9.52 26.16 23.40
CA LYS A 394 -8.70 26.56 24.56
C LYS A 394 -7.84 25.40 25.08
N GLU A 395 -8.43 24.22 25.27
CA GLU A 395 -7.67 23.02 25.68
C GLU A 395 -6.51 22.71 24.72
N TYR A 396 -6.78 22.80 23.41
CA TYR A 396 -5.78 22.51 22.39
C TYR A 396 -4.61 23.50 22.43
N LYS A 397 -4.90 24.81 22.56
CA LYS A 397 -3.87 25.84 22.72
C LYS A 397 -3.02 25.63 23.98
N ASN A 398 -3.64 25.24 25.09
CA ASN A 398 -2.93 25.02 26.35
C ASN A 398 -2.04 23.78 26.33
N LYS A 399 -2.35 22.77 25.51
CA LYS A 399 -1.51 21.57 25.33
C LYS A 399 -0.36 21.74 24.34
N GLN A 400 -0.33 22.84 23.58
CA GLN A 400 0.75 23.19 22.65
C GLN A 400 1.76 24.17 23.24
N LYS A 401 1.42 24.78 24.38
CA LYS A 401 2.39 25.39 25.29
C LYS A 401 3.00 24.31 26.15
#